data_AF-A0A928R992-F1
#
_entry.id   AF-A0A928R992-F1
#
_cell.length_a   1.000
_cell.length_b   1.000
_cell.length_c   1.000
_cell.angle_alpha   90.00
_cell.angle_beta   90.00
_cell.angle_gamma   90.00
#
_symmetry.space_group_name_H-M   'P 1'
#
loop_
_entity.id
_entity.type
_entity.pdbx_description
1 polymer ?
#
loop_
_entity_poly.entity_id
_entity_poly.type
_entity_poly.pdbx_seq_one_letter_code
_entity_poly.pdbx_strand_id
1 'polypeptide(L)'
;MKQNICIMGDSYSTYEGYIPTGYHTYYSDTRQEEPVVYGVEKTWWKLFAKENELNIVLNDSFSGSTVCNTVRETLTVESSFISRMDKYIAENFFTENTIDTMLIFGGTNDCWTDAPIGEPVYADWTQDDLLCVLPAFGYLIHKAKEVVRDVIVIINSDLKEEITNGIIAICETNRVKYVHLKELDRVNGHPTELGMKQIAEQVTACFRK
;
A
#
# COMPACT_ATOMS: atom_id res chain seq x y z
N MET A 1 -18.17 10.29 14.96
CA MET A 1 -17.36 10.86 13.88
C MET A 1 -16.85 9.71 13.04
N LYS A 2 -16.77 9.87 11.71
CA LYS A 2 -16.18 8.83 10.84
C LYS A 2 -14.69 8.71 11.15
N GLN A 3 -14.15 7.49 11.12
CA GLN A 3 -12.71 7.31 11.26
C GLN A 3 -12.01 7.77 9.98
N ASN A 4 -10.90 8.48 10.15
CA ASN A 4 -10.06 8.98 9.07
C ASN A 4 -9.01 7.93 8.69
N ILE A 5 -8.91 7.63 7.40
CA ILE A 5 -7.93 6.68 6.88
C ILE A 5 -6.99 7.32 5.86
N CYS A 6 -5.77 6.79 5.81
CA CYS A 6 -4.81 7.04 4.76
C CYS A 6 -4.48 5.72 4.05
N ILE A 7 -4.38 5.76 2.72
CA ILE A 7 -3.91 4.63 1.92
C ILE A 7 -2.52 4.98 1.41
N MET A 8 -1.57 4.09 1.61
CA MET A 8 -0.26 4.15 1.00
C MET A 8 -0.13 2.93 0.09
N GLY A 9 -0.11 3.16 -1.22
CA GLY A 9 -0.34 2.08 -2.19
C GLY A 9 0.49 2.16 -3.47
N ASP A 10 0.39 1.11 -4.26
CA ASP A 10 0.92 1.03 -5.62
C ASP A 10 -0.22 1.17 -6.66
N SER A 11 -0.02 0.66 -7.88
CA SER A 11 -0.99 0.71 -8.98
C SER A 11 -2.38 0.19 -8.59
N TYR A 12 -2.48 -0.82 -7.72
CA TYR A 12 -3.75 -1.42 -7.30
C TYR A 12 -4.67 -0.45 -6.56
N SER A 13 -4.10 0.65 -6.04
CA SER A 13 -4.80 1.63 -5.23
C SER A 13 -4.92 3.00 -5.91
N THR A 14 -4.45 3.13 -7.15
CA THR A 14 -4.54 4.38 -7.91
C THR A 14 -5.91 4.59 -8.56
N TYR A 15 -6.29 5.84 -8.73
CA TYR A 15 -7.33 6.26 -9.68
C TYR A 15 -7.11 7.72 -10.08
N GLU A 16 -7.26 8.04 -11.35
CA GLU A 16 -7.01 9.39 -11.87
C GLU A 16 -7.86 10.44 -11.15
N GLY A 17 -7.22 11.52 -10.66
CA GLY A 17 -7.90 12.58 -9.91
C GLY A 17 -8.12 12.29 -8.42
N TYR A 18 -7.71 11.12 -7.92
CA TYR A 18 -7.88 10.73 -6.51
C TYR A 18 -6.56 10.37 -5.81
N ILE A 19 -5.42 10.69 -6.43
CA ILE A 19 -4.07 10.56 -5.87
C ILE A 19 -3.32 11.89 -6.01
N PRO A 20 -2.17 12.09 -5.33
CA PRO A 20 -1.38 13.33 -5.45
C PRO A 20 -1.06 13.68 -6.91
N THR A 21 -1.11 14.98 -7.23
CA THR A 21 -0.81 15.47 -8.58
C THR A 21 0.60 15.07 -9.00
N GLY A 22 0.72 14.54 -10.22
CA GLY A 22 1.99 14.10 -10.80
C GLY A 22 2.35 12.63 -10.53
N TYR A 23 1.62 11.94 -9.66
CA TYR A 23 1.85 10.51 -9.43
C TYR A 23 1.35 9.68 -10.60
N HIS A 24 2.09 8.63 -10.95
CA HIS A 24 1.65 7.72 -12.00
C HIS A 24 0.38 6.99 -11.57
N THR A 25 -0.56 6.89 -12.49
CA THR A 25 -1.88 6.28 -12.28
C THR A 25 -2.03 5.05 -13.17
N TYR A 26 -2.69 4.00 -12.66
CA TYR A 26 -3.04 2.83 -13.45
C TYR A 26 -4.49 2.85 -13.94
N TYR A 27 -5.45 3.21 -13.07
CA TYR A 27 -6.88 3.22 -13.37
C TYR A 27 -7.41 4.63 -13.68
N SER A 28 -8.25 4.74 -14.71
CA SER A 28 -8.97 5.97 -15.06
C SER A 28 -10.23 5.64 -15.86
N ASP A 29 -11.14 6.60 -15.98
CA ASP A 29 -12.32 6.48 -16.85
C ASP A 29 -11.94 6.50 -18.35
N THR A 30 -10.72 6.90 -18.68
CA THR A 30 -10.20 7.00 -20.05
C THR A 30 -9.37 5.80 -20.47
N ARG A 31 -9.05 4.88 -19.54
CA ARG A 31 -8.29 3.66 -19.81
C ARG A 31 -9.08 2.73 -20.73
N GLN A 32 -8.43 2.28 -21.81
CA GLN A 32 -9.00 1.34 -22.76
C GLN A 32 -8.41 -0.07 -22.66
N GLU A 33 -7.29 -0.21 -21.94
CA GLU A 33 -6.60 -1.49 -21.76
C GLU A 33 -7.14 -2.24 -20.54
N GLU A 34 -7.43 -3.53 -20.69
CA GLU A 34 -7.86 -4.36 -19.56
C GLU A 34 -6.76 -4.49 -18.49
N PRO A 35 -7.13 -4.59 -17.20
CA PRO A 35 -8.50 -4.55 -16.67
C PRO A 35 -9.04 -3.12 -16.68
N VAL A 36 -10.28 -2.96 -17.16
CA VAL A 36 -10.95 -1.65 -17.07
C VAL A 36 -11.85 -1.60 -15.84
N VAL A 37 -11.68 -0.55 -15.04
CA VAL A 37 -12.50 -0.24 -13.85
C VAL A 37 -13.05 1.17 -14.05
N TYR A 38 -14.30 1.24 -14.53
CA TYR A 38 -14.95 2.53 -14.80
C TYR A 38 -15.63 3.07 -13.54
N GLY A 39 -15.29 4.30 -13.17
CA GLY A 39 -15.71 4.96 -11.94
C GLY A 39 -14.86 4.59 -10.73
N VAL A 40 -14.33 5.63 -10.06
CA VAL A 40 -13.56 5.51 -8.81
C VAL A 40 -14.28 4.70 -7.73
N GLU A 41 -15.63 4.77 -7.70
CA GLU A 41 -16.47 4.11 -6.70
C GLU A 41 -16.39 2.58 -6.72
N LYS A 42 -15.79 2.01 -7.78
CA LYS A 42 -15.56 0.57 -7.92
C LYS A 42 -14.19 0.12 -7.45
N THR A 43 -13.31 1.06 -7.07
CA THR A 43 -12.01 0.71 -6.50
C THR A 43 -12.17 0.08 -5.13
N TRP A 44 -11.27 -0.84 -4.77
CA TRP A 44 -11.34 -1.57 -3.51
C TRP A 44 -11.43 -0.62 -2.30
N TRP A 45 -10.69 0.49 -2.35
CA TRP A 45 -10.58 1.45 -1.26
C TRP A 45 -11.81 2.36 -1.13
N LYS A 46 -12.48 2.74 -2.24
CA LYS A 46 -13.79 3.40 -2.18
C LYS A 46 -14.86 2.46 -1.65
N LEU A 47 -14.91 1.22 -2.15
CA LEU A 47 -15.84 0.19 -1.69
C LEU A 47 -15.67 -0.06 -0.18
N PHE A 48 -14.43 -0.28 0.27
CA PHE A 48 -14.07 -0.46 1.67
C PHE A 48 -14.48 0.73 2.54
N ALA A 49 -14.12 1.96 2.14
CA ALA A 49 -14.44 3.15 2.91
C ALA A 49 -15.95 3.40 3.00
N LYS A 50 -16.69 3.15 1.92
CA LYS A 50 -18.15 3.27 1.89
C LYS A 50 -18.81 2.26 2.83
N GLU A 51 -18.38 1.00 2.80
CA GLU A 51 -18.97 -0.07 3.62
C GLU A 51 -18.70 0.12 5.12
N ASN A 52 -17.58 0.73 5.48
CA ASN A 52 -17.16 0.93 6.87
C ASN A 52 -17.37 2.37 7.36
N GLU A 53 -18.08 3.19 6.59
CA GLU A 53 -18.38 4.60 6.89
C GLU A 53 -17.12 5.43 7.22
N LEU A 54 -16.03 5.19 6.50
CA LEU A 54 -14.73 5.82 6.72
C LEU A 54 -14.58 7.09 5.86
N ASN A 55 -13.69 7.98 6.30
CA ASN A 55 -13.27 9.15 5.54
C ASN A 55 -11.84 8.94 5.03
N ILE A 56 -11.63 8.90 3.72
CA ILE A 56 -10.28 8.84 3.14
C ILE A 56 -9.72 10.26 3.11
N VAL A 57 -8.71 10.52 3.93
CA VAL A 57 -8.03 11.82 4.00
C VAL A 57 -6.99 11.93 2.89
N LEU A 58 -6.26 10.84 2.66
CA LEU A 58 -5.21 10.76 1.64
C LEU A 58 -5.18 9.37 1.02
N ASN A 59 -5.10 9.33 -0.31
CA ASN A 59 -4.75 8.14 -1.06
C ASN A 59 -3.40 8.38 -1.75
N ASP A 60 -2.33 8.09 -1.03
CA ASP A 60 -0.95 8.20 -1.47
C ASP A 60 -0.52 6.95 -2.24
N SER A 61 -1.11 6.76 -3.41
CA SER A 61 -0.84 5.62 -4.27
C SER A 61 -0.08 6.02 -5.52
N PHE A 62 1.03 5.33 -5.81
CA PHE A 62 1.90 5.63 -6.95
C PHE A 62 2.10 4.36 -7.79
N SER A 63 1.61 4.37 -9.03
CA SER A 63 1.72 3.23 -9.95
C SER A 63 3.17 2.84 -10.23
N GLY A 64 3.49 1.56 -10.03
CA GLY A 64 4.83 0.99 -10.25
C GLY A 64 5.81 1.18 -9.08
N SER A 65 5.44 1.91 -8.02
CA SER A 65 6.31 2.15 -6.86
C SER A 65 6.58 0.88 -6.04
N THR A 66 7.80 0.80 -5.51
CA THR A 66 8.30 -0.25 -4.61
C THR A 66 8.28 0.23 -3.17
N VAL A 67 8.19 -0.68 -2.21
CA VAL A 67 8.32 -0.35 -0.79
C VAL A 67 9.74 0.09 -0.47
N CYS A 68 10.73 -0.67 -0.95
CA CYS A 68 12.15 -0.35 -0.80
C CYS A 68 12.65 0.69 -1.82
N ASN A 69 13.87 1.18 -1.58
CA ASN A 69 14.54 2.18 -2.42
C ASN A 69 15.17 1.61 -3.70
N THR A 70 15.09 0.29 -3.93
CA THR A 70 15.43 -0.31 -5.23
C THR A 70 14.26 -0.13 -6.19
N VAL A 71 14.22 1.03 -6.86
CA VAL A 71 13.13 1.43 -7.77
C VAL A 71 13.43 1.06 -9.24
N ARG A 72 12.38 1.02 -10.07
CA ARG A 72 12.50 0.86 -11.53
C ARG A 72 13.19 2.07 -12.16
N GLU A 73 13.83 1.88 -13.32
CA GLU A 73 14.50 2.97 -14.08
C GLU A 73 13.57 4.14 -14.44
N THR A 74 12.28 3.89 -14.58
CA THR A 74 11.27 4.92 -14.90
C THR A 74 10.84 5.75 -13.69
N LEU A 75 11.35 5.43 -12.50
CA LEU A 75 10.99 6.04 -11.24
C LEU A 75 12.23 6.55 -10.51
N THR A 76 12.03 7.46 -9.57
CA THR A 76 13.08 7.91 -8.66
C THR A 76 12.83 7.37 -7.25
N VAL A 77 13.84 7.41 -6.40
CA VAL A 77 13.77 6.89 -5.02
C VAL A 77 12.66 7.56 -4.20
N GLU A 78 12.29 8.80 -4.51
CA GLU A 78 11.21 9.56 -3.89
C GLU A 78 9.82 8.94 -4.15
N SER A 79 9.70 8.05 -5.14
CA SER A 79 8.46 7.30 -5.38
C SER A 79 8.27 6.12 -4.42
N SER A 80 9.33 5.65 -3.75
CA SER A 80 9.25 4.52 -2.84
C SER A 80 8.32 4.83 -1.66
N PHE A 81 7.73 3.79 -1.08
CA PHE A 81 6.80 3.97 0.04
C PHE A 81 7.52 4.62 1.23
N ILE A 82 8.73 4.19 1.55
CA ILE A 82 9.49 4.72 2.68
C ILE A 82 9.88 6.19 2.46
N SER A 83 10.25 6.59 1.24
CA SER A 83 10.54 7.99 0.93
C SER A 83 9.30 8.87 1.03
N ARG A 84 8.14 8.38 0.55
CA ARG A 84 6.86 9.09 0.67
C ARG A 84 6.42 9.23 2.12
N MET A 85 6.56 8.17 2.93
CA MET A 85 6.28 8.22 4.36
C MET A 85 7.12 9.29 5.06
N ASP A 86 8.44 9.29 4.83
CA ASP A 86 9.35 10.27 5.41
C ASP A 86 9.00 11.70 4.98
N LYS A 87 8.61 11.89 3.71
CA LYS A 87 8.13 13.19 3.21
C LYS A 87 6.91 13.68 3.99
N TYR A 88 5.84 12.88 4.13
CA TYR A 88 4.64 13.31 4.85
C TYR A 88 4.90 13.58 6.34
N ILE A 89 5.80 12.83 6.97
CA ILE A 89 6.23 13.11 8.34
C ILE A 89 6.96 14.46 8.39
N ALA A 90 7.93 14.70 7.51
CA ALA A 90 8.72 15.93 7.47
C ALA A 90 7.87 17.18 7.14
N GLU A 91 6.83 17.01 6.33
CA GLU A 91 5.84 18.04 5.99
C GLU A 91 4.74 18.21 7.05
N ASN A 92 4.88 17.57 8.23
CA ASN A 92 3.94 17.64 9.35
C ASN A 92 2.50 17.17 9.04
N PHE A 93 2.29 16.45 7.94
CA PHE A 93 0.96 16.05 7.46
C PHE A 93 0.13 15.35 8.54
N PHE A 94 0.72 14.39 9.25
CA PHE A 94 0.03 13.60 10.29
C PHE A 94 -0.24 14.37 11.59
N THR A 95 0.44 15.51 11.80
CA THR A 95 0.14 16.41 12.92
C THR A 95 -0.96 17.41 12.57
N GLU A 96 -1.06 17.78 11.29
CA GLU A 96 -2.09 18.69 10.76
C GLU A 96 -3.38 17.96 10.38
N ASN A 97 -3.31 16.65 10.14
CA ASN A 97 -4.44 15.82 9.73
C ASN A 97 -4.52 14.59 10.63
N THR A 98 -5.62 14.46 11.37
CA THR A 98 -5.86 13.26 12.19
C THR A 98 -6.12 12.05 11.31
N ILE A 99 -5.27 11.04 11.37
CA ILE A 99 -5.44 9.73 10.71
C ILE A 99 -5.58 8.65 11.78
N ASP A 100 -6.70 7.93 11.77
CA ASP A 100 -6.95 6.82 12.68
C ASP A 100 -6.28 5.53 12.21
N THR A 101 -6.35 5.23 10.90
CA THR A 101 -5.82 4.00 10.32
C THR A 101 -5.03 4.27 9.04
N MET A 102 -3.84 3.69 8.93
CA MET A 102 -3.09 3.63 7.68
C MET A 102 -3.20 2.23 7.06
N LEU A 103 -3.59 2.17 5.79
CA LEU A 103 -3.60 0.97 4.97
C LEU A 103 -2.36 0.98 4.08
N ILE A 104 -1.47 0.00 4.25
CA ILE A 104 -0.27 -0.16 3.43
C ILE A 104 -0.53 -1.30 2.44
N PHE A 105 -0.60 -0.99 1.14
CA PHE A 105 -0.79 -1.99 0.09
C PHE A 105 0.31 -1.88 -0.96
N GLY A 106 1.44 -2.53 -0.70
CA GLY A 106 2.64 -2.53 -1.54
C GLY A 106 3.38 -3.86 -1.47
N GLY A 107 4.55 -3.93 -2.10
CA GLY A 107 5.38 -5.15 -2.20
C GLY A 107 5.22 -5.91 -3.52
N THR A 108 4.16 -5.62 -4.29
CA THR A 108 3.94 -6.23 -5.62
C THR A 108 5.08 -5.88 -6.57
N ASN A 109 5.45 -4.60 -6.66
CA ASN A 109 6.54 -4.17 -7.53
C ASN A 109 7.89 -4.66 -7.06
N ASP A 110 8.16 -4.63 -5.75
CA ASP A 110 9.40 -5.17 -5.16
C ASP A 110 9.61 -6.63 -5.58
N CYS A 111 8.52 -7.41 -5.54
CA CYS A 111 8.52 -8.80 -5.97
C CYS A 111 8.73 -8.97 -7.49
N TRP A 112 8.04 -8.15 -8.31
CA TRP A 112 8.06 -8.28 -9.77
C TRP A 112 9.33 -7.74 -10.44
N THR A 113 10.05 -6.85 -9.77
CA THR A 113 11.32 -6.30 -10.26
C THR A 113 12.53 -6.98 -9.64
N ASP A 114 12.32 -8.08 -8.90
CA ASP A 114 13.38 -8.83 -8.21
C ASP A 114 14.25 -7.92 -7.32
N ALA A 115 13.62 -7.00 -6.58
CA ALA A 115 14.34 -6.20 -5.59
C ALA A 115 15.00 -7.12 -4.54
N PRO A 116 16.19 -6.77 -4.01
CA PRO A 116 16.87 -7.56 -2.98
C PRO A 116 15.95 -7.80 -1.78
N ILE A 117 15.69 -9.05 -1.41
CA ILE A 117 14.71 -9.35 -0.35
C ILE A 117 15.23 -8.88 1.01
N GLY A 118 16.49 -9.21 1.32
CA GLY A 118 17.10 -8.93 2.62
C GLY A 118 16.47 -9.74 3.75
N GLU A 119 16.86 -9.44 4.99
CA GLU A 119 16.30 -10.06 6.19
C GLU A 119 15.52 -9.02 7.00
N PRO A 120 14.51 -9.41 7.80
CA PRO A 120 13.80 -8.46 8.65
C PRO A 120 14.72 -7.69 9.61
N VAL A 121 14.64 -6.36 9.57
CA VAL A 121 15.32 -5.44 10.50
C VAL A 121 14.26 -4.63 11.26
N TYR A 122 14.50 -4.39 12.56
CA TYR A 122 13.50 -3.84 13.49
C TYR A 122 13.93 -2.54 14.19
N ALA A 123 15.18 -2.10 14.01
CA ALA A 123 15.74 -0.87 14.54
C ALA A 123 17.00 -0.50 13.76
N ASP A 124 17.43 0.75 13.87
CA ASP A 124 18.74 1.23 13.40
C ASP A 124 19.04 0.92 11.91
N TRP A 125 18.01 1.02 11.05
CA TRP A 125 18.13 0.80 9.61
C TRP A 125 19.21 1.67 8.96
N THR A 126 20.09 1.04 8.20
CA THR A 126 21.07 1.70 7.34
C THR A 126 20.47 2.02 5.97
N GLN A 127 21.15 2.86 5.19
CA GLN A 127 20.72 3.13 3.81
C GLN A 127 20.74 1.87 2.94
N ASP A 128 21.67 0.94 3.18
CA ASP A 128 21.76 -0.32 2.45
C ASP A 128 20.59 -1.26 2.81
N ASP A 129 20.16 -1.27 4.08
CA ASP A 129 18.97 -2.02 4.50
C ASP A 129 17.74 -1.53 3.73
N LEU A 130 17.58 -0.21 3.58
CA LEU A 130 16.43 0.40 2.91
C LEU A 130 16.38 0.15 1.39
N LEU A 131 17.44 -0.40 0.79
CA LEU A 131 17.41 -0.93 -0.58
C LEU A 131 16.73 -2.32 -0.66
N CYS A 132 16.54 -3.00 0.48
CA CYS A 132 15.98 -4.34 0.53
C CYS A 132 14.50 -4.35 0.97
N VAL A 133 13.74 -5.33 0.49
CA VAL A 133 12.27 -5.42 0.69
C VAL A 133 11.89 -5.54 2.17
N LEU A 134 12.42 -6.55 2.86
CA LEU A 134 12.01 -6.85 4.24
C LEU A 134 12.45 -5.77 5.25
N PRO A 135 13.69 -5.23 5.22
CA PRO A 135 14.02 -4.10 6.06
C PRO A 135 13.16 -2.86 5.77
N ALA A 136 12.88 -2.55 4.50
CA ALA A 136 12.04 -1.40 4.14
C ALA A 136 10.60 -1.54 4.65
N PHE A 137 10.01 -2.73 4.63
CA PHE A 137 8.72 -2.99 5.27
C PHE A 137 8.77 -2.78 6.79
N GLY A 138 9.84 -3.26 7.44
CA GLY A 138 10.08 -3.03 8.87
C GLY A 138 10.16 -1.54 9.21
N TYR A 139 10.93 -0.78 8.43
CA TYR A 139 11.07 0.66 8.56
C TYR A 139 9.73 1.36 8.35
N LEU A 140 9.01 1.04 7.27
CA LEU A 140 7.73 1.65 6.95
C LEU A 140 6.72 1.47 8.08
N ILE A 141 6.59 0.24 8.60
CA ILE A 141 5.68 -0.07 9.70
C ILE A 141 6.10 0.67 10.97
N HIS A 142 7.41 0.75 11.26
CA HIS A 142 7.93 1.49 12.39
C HIS A 142 7.50 2.97 12.31
N LYS A 143 7.81 3.65 11.20
CA LYS A 143 7.44 5.06 10.97
C LYS A 143 5.93 5.29 11.01
N ALA A 144 5.14 4.40 10.40
CA ALA A 144 3.68 4.51 10.40
C ALA A 144 3.11 4.48 11.84
N LYS A 145 3.60 3.58 12.69
CA LYS A 145 3.15 3.47 14.09
C LYS A 145 3.53 4.66 14.96
N GLU A 146 4.50 5.49 14.54
CA GLU A 146 4.83 6.73 15.25
C GLU A 146 3.76 7.81 15.05
N VAL A 147 2.98 7.72 13.97
CA VAL A 147 2.12 8.84 13.52
C VAL A 147 0.64 8.49 13.36
N VAL A 148 0.27 7.20 13.32
CA VAL A 148 -1.14 6.76 13.29
C VAL A 148 -1.44 5.73 14.38
N ARG A 149 -2.72 5.65 14.78
CA ARG A 149 -3.18 4.72 15.83
C ARG A 149 -3.13 3.26 15.37
N ASP A 150 -3.71 2.97 14.20
CA ASP A 150 -3.78 1.63 13.64
C ASP A 150 -3.06 1.56 12.29
N VAL A 151 -2.34 0.45 12.07
CA VAL A 151 -1.73 0.12 10.78
C VAL A 151 -2.28 -1.22 10.32
N ILE A 152 -2.65 -1.32 9.05
CA ILE A 152 -3.04 -2.58 8.41
C ILE A 152 -2.22 -2.76 7.14
N VAL A 153 -1.50 -3.88 7.06
CA VAL A 153 -0.73 -4.25 5.87
C VAL A 153 -1.55 -5.20 5.00
N ILE A 154 -1.72 -4.86 3.73
CA ILE A 154 -2.39 -5.67 2.73
C ILE A 154 -1.31 -6.34 1.89
N ILE A 155 -1.22 -7.67 1.98
CA ILE A 155 -0.24 -8.50 1.29
C ILE A 155 -0.94 -9.12 0.08
N ASN A 156 -0.42 -8.84 -1.11
CA ASN A 156 -0.99 -9.35 -2.35
C ASN A 156 -0.84 -10.89 -2.46
N SER A 157 -1.70 -11.55 -3.24
CA SER A 157 -1.79 -13.03 -3.22
C SER A 157 -0.64 -13.77 -3.93
N ASP A 158 0.09 -13.09 -4.82
CA ASP A 158 1.03 -13.73 -5.76
C ASP A 158 2.46 -13.20 -5.59
N LEU A 159 2.82 -12.81 -4.36
CA LEU A 159 4.20 -12.48 -4.03
C LEU A 159 5.01 -13.77 -3.84
N LYS A 160 6.34 -13.68 -3.98
CA LYS A 160 7.24 -14.76 -3.58
C LYS A 160 6.96 -15.16 -2.13
N GLU A 161 7.04 -16.46 -1.85
CA GLU A 161 6.78 -16.99 -0.52
C GLU A 161 7.69 -16.37 0.55
N GLU A 162 8.96 -16.16 0.23
CA GLU A 162 9.93 -15.52 1.11
C GLU A 162 9.53 -14.08 1.50
N ILE A 163 9.12 -13.27 0.52
CA ILE A 163 8.62 -11.90 0.76
C ILE A 163 7.34 -11.97 1.59
N THR A 164 6.42 -12.86 1.23
CA THR A 164 5.13 -13.02 1.92
C THR A 164 5.32 -13.38 3.39
N ASN A 165 6.10 -14.42 3.66
CA ASN A 165 6.38 -14.91 5.01
C ASN A 165 7.17 -13.87 5.81
N GLY A 166 8.11 -13.17 5.19
CA GLY A 166 8.85 -12.07 5.80
C GLY A 166 7.94 -10.91 6.24
N ILE A 167 7.04 -10.44 5.36
CA ILE A 167 6.08 -9.38 5.70
C ILE A 167 5.15 -9.83 6.84
N ILE A 168 4.66 -11.07 6.81
CA ILE A 168 3.85 -11.64 7.89
C ILE A 168 4.62 -11.62 9.22
N ALA A 169 5.86 -12.13 9.24
CA ALA A 169 6.70 -12.16 10.43
C ALA A 169 6.96 -10.75 10.99
N ILE A 170 7.19 -9.76 10.12
CA ILE A 170 7.35 -8.36 10.50
C ILE A 170 6.06 -7.83 11.14
N CYS A 171 4.89 -8.10 10.53
CA CYS A 171 3.60 -7.66 11.06
C CYS A 171 3.32 -8.29 12.43
N GLU A 172 3.52 -9.60 12.58
CA GLU A 172 3.32 -10.33 13.85
C GLU A 172 4.24 -9.80 14.95
N THR A 173 5.53 -9.64 14.65
CA THR A 173 6.53 -9.09 15.60
C THR A 173 6.14 -7.70 16.08
N ASN A 174 5.66 -6.86 15.17
CA ASN A 174 5.23 -5.49 15.47
C ASN A 174 3.79 -5.38 16.00
N ARG A 175 3.06 -6.49 16.12
CA ARG A 175 1.63 -6.54 16.49
C ARG A 175 0.75 -5.66 15.59
N VAL A 176 1.03 -5.71 14.30
CA VAL A 176 0.29 -4.99 13.25
C VAL A 176 -0.65 -5.96 12.57
N LYS A 177 -1.89 -5.52 12.31
CA LYS A 177 -2.87 -6.31 11.57
C LYS A 177 -2.42 -6.45 10.12
N TYR A 178 -2.68 -7.60 9.52
CA TYR A 178 -2.41 -7.80 8.11
C TYR A 178 -3.52 -8.60 7.44
N VAL A 179 -3.62 -8.46 6.12
CA VAL A 179 -4.51 -9.21 5.24
C VAL A 179 -3.66 -9.87 4.17
N HIS A 180 -3.53 -11.19 4.23
CA HIS A 180 -2.96 -11.93 3.12
C HIS A 180 -4.08 -12.26 2.14
N LEU A 181 -4.16 -11.48 1.06
CA LEU A 181 -5.20 -11.63 0.05
C LEU A 181 -5.13 -13.01 -0.59
N LYS A 182 -6.29 -13.59 -0.84
CA LYS A 182 -6.47 -14.86 -1.54
C LYS A 182 -7.41 -14.67 -2.71
N GLU A 183 -7.17 -15.43 -3.78
CA GLU A 183 -8.11 -15.60 -4.90
C GLU A 183 -8.66 -14.27 -5.46
N LEU A 184 -7.81 -13.54 -6.19
CA LEU A 184 -8.21 -12.29 -6.84
C LEU A 184 -8.43 -12.48 -8.34
N ASP A 185 -9.56 -12.00 -8.84
CA ASP A 185 -9.81 -11.87 -10.27
C ASP A 185 -8.96 -10.73 -10.85
N ARG A 186 -8.19 -11.06 -11.89
CA ARG A 186 -7.22 -10.15 -12.49
C ARG A 186 -7.13 -10.32 -13.99
N VAL A 187 -6.81 -9.21 -14.66
CA VAL A 187 -6.31 -9.20 -16.03
C VAL A 187 -4.98 -8.44 -16.03
N ASN A 188 -3.99 -8.90 -16.79
CA ASN A 188 -2.67 -8.26 -16.89
C ASN A 188 -2.02 -7.95 -15.52
N GLY A 189 -2.17 -8.88 -14.58
CA GLY A 189 -1.62 -8.76 -13.24
C GLY A 189 -2.31 -7.71 -12.35
N HIS A 190 -3.41 -7.09 -12.76
CA HIS A 190 -4.12 -6.06 -11.99
C HIS A 190 -5.58 -6.47 -11.71
N PRO A 191 -6.17 -6.04 -10.58
CA PRO A 191 -7.57 -6.34 -10.25
C PRO A 191 -8.55 -5.81 -11.29
N THR A 192 -9.52 -6.64 -11.65
CA THR A 192 -10.75 -6.22 -12.35
C THR A 192 -11.73 -5.58 -11.37
N GLU A 193 -12.91 -5.17 -11.82
CA GLU A 193 -13.99 -4.75 -10.91
C GLU A 193 -14.36 -5.85 -9.88
N LEU A 194 -14.33 -7.13 -10.28
CA LEU A 194 -14.52 -8.25 -9.37
C LEU A 194 -13.35 -8.38 -8.39
N GLY A 195 -12.11 -8.28 -8.88
CA GLY A 195 -10.92 -8.27 -8.04
C GLY A 195 -10.94 -7.15 -7.00
N MET A 196 -11.34 -5.94 -7.39
CA MET A 196 -11.49 -4.80 -6.48
C MET A 196 -12.51 -5.10 -5.37
N LYS A 197 -13.63 -5.73 -5.69
CA LYS A 197 -14.64 -6.15 -4.71
C LYS A 197 -14.09 -7.20 -3.75
N GLN A 198 -13.39 -8.21 -4.26
CA GLN A 198 -12.76 -9.26 -3.45
C GLN A 198 -11.73 -8.70 -2.47
N ILE A 199 -10.92 -7.72 -2.90
CA ILE A 199 -9.99 -7.02 -2.02
C ILE A 199 -10.77 -6.29 -0.91
N ALA A 200 -11.79 -5.50 -1.28
CA ALA A 200 -12.58 -4.76 -0.30
C ALA A 200 -13.22 -5.66 0.76
N GLU A 201 -13.80 -6.80 0.35
CA GLU A 201 -14.41 -7.78 1.26
C GLU A 201 -13.41 -8.36 2.26
N GLN A 202 -12.22 -8.76 1.78
CA GLN A 202 -11.17 -9.32 2.63
C GLN A 202 -10.59 -8.28 3.59
N VAL A 203 -10.40 -7.03 3.14
CA VAL A 203 -9.92 -5.93 3.98
C VAL A 203 -10.98 -5.56 5.03
N THR A 204 -12.26 -5.46 4.66
CA THR A 204 -13.37 -5.26 5.60
C THR A 204 -13.38 -6.34 6.68
N ALA A 205 -13.22 -7.61 6.30
CA ALA A 205 -13.25 -8.73 7.24
C ALA A 205 -12.10 -8.70 8.26
N CYS A 206 -10.95 -8.11 7.92
CA CYS A 206 -9.84 -7.89 8.86
C CYS A 206 -10.04 -6.62 9.69
N PHE A 207 -10.50 -5.54 9.07
CA PHE A 207 -10.72 -4.25 9.73
C PHE A 207 -11.71 -4.36 10.91
N ARG A 208 -12.77 -5.14 10.75
CA ARG A 208 -13.84 -5.31 11.77
C ARG A 208 -13.51 -6.29 12.91
N LYS A 209 -12.39 -7.02 12.84
CA LYS A 209 -11.92 -7.94 13.90
C LYS A 209 -11.15 -7.19 14.97
#